data_AF-A0A916UJE0-F1
#
_entry.id   AF-A0A916UJE0-F1
#
_cell.length_a   1.000
_cell.length_b   1.000
_cell.length_c   1.000
_cell.angle_alpha   90.00
_cell.angle_beta   90.00
_cell.angle_gamma   90.00
#
_symmetry.space_group_name_H-M   'P 1'
#
loop_
_entity.id
_entity.type
_entity.pdbx_description
1 polymer ?
#
loop_
_entity_poly.entity_id
_entity_poly.type
_entity_poly.pdbx_seq_one_letter_code
_entity_poly.pdbx_strand_id
1 'polypeptide(L)'
;MEDSTAAWIAPFAPIGALGDVMAVFHQRGAIEELSDAEIAVFAASLTQVVSYFADNGLSSFNLSFFPEQPAEKSGRHRLTARLLPRFYLNNSLHVSDASYLQLLLQEAFCMRFPETLAAQMRPALQNR
;
A
#
# COMPACT_ATOMS: atom_id res chain seq x y z
N MET A 1 -10.06 5.22 23.85
CA MET A 1 -9.40 6.29 23.08
C MET A 1 -8.38 5.60 22.20
N GLU A 2 -8.86 4.84 21.21
CA GLU A 2 -8.11 3.85 20.44
C GLU A 2 -8.89 3.62 19.15
N ASP A 3 -8.71 4.50 18.16
CA ASP A 3 -9.29 4.27 16.82
C ASP A 3 -8.59 5.08 15.71
N SER A 4 -7.34 5.54 15.96
CA SER A 4 -6.65 6.51 15.10
C SER A 4 -5.45 5.93 14.32
N THR A 5 -5.24 4.61 14.38
CA THR A 5 -4.13 3.97 13.65
C THR A 5 -4.57 3.52 12.27
N ALA A 6 -3.70 3.65 11.27
CA ALA A 6 -3.99 3.13 9.93
C ALA A 6 -4.12 1.60 9.93
N ALA A 7 -5.17 1.08 9.30
CA ALA A 7 -5.35 -0.34 9.04
C ALA A 7 -4.74 -0.72 7.69
N TRP A 8 -3.88 -1.74 7.66
CA TRP A 8 -3.31 -2.27 6.43
C TRP A 8 -4.18 -3.37 5.85
N ILE A 9 -4.46 -3.28 4.56
CA ILE A 9 -5.22 -4.28 3.80
C ILE A 9 -4.50 -4.64 2.50
N ALA A 10 -4.68 -5.88 2.06
CA ALA A 10 -4.46 -6.25 0.67
C ALA A 10 -5.76 -5.93 -0.10
N PRO A 11 -5.75 -5.00 -1.07
CA PRO A 11 -6.95 -4.66 -1.82
C PRO A 11 -7.51 -5.88 -2.55
N PHE A 12 -8.83 -6.07 -2.53
CA PHE A 12 -9.50 -7.16 -3.23
C PHE A 12 -9.20 -7.17 -4.75
N ALA A 13 -9.11 -5.97 -5.34
CA ALA A 13 -8.69 -5.76 -6.72
C ALA A 13 -7.30 -5.08 -6.74
N PRO A 14 -6.21 -5.85 -6.60
CA PRO A 14 -4.86 -5.31 -6.66
C PRO A 14 -4.53 -4.78 -8.06
N ILE A 15 -3.66 -3.77 -8.12
CA ILE A 15 -3.17 -3.19 -9.39
C ILE A 15 -1.72 -3.62 -9.70
N GLY A 16 -1.00 -4.11 -8.69
CA GLY A 16 0.37 -4.57 -8.84
C GLY A 16 0.48 -6.01 -9.30
N ALA A 17 1.43 -6.29 -10.18
CA ALA A 17 1.65 -7.64 -10.70
C ALA A 17 1.97 -8.68 -9.60
N LEU A 18 2.59 -8.28 -8.49
CA LEU A 18 2.88 -9.14 -7.32
C LEU A 18 1.97 -8.84 -6.11
N GLY A 19 0.90 -8.10 -6.34
CA GLY A 19 0.04 -7.53 -5.31
C GLY A 19 0.54 -6.18 -4.81
N ASP A 20 -0.34 -5.50 -4.10
CA ASP A 20 -0.10 -4.20 -3.47
C ASP A 20 -0.86 -4.12 -2.15
N VAL A 21 -0.52 -3.13 -1.34
CA VAL A 21 -1.10 -2.97 -0.01
C VAL A 21 -1.54 -1.54 0.21
N MET A 22 -2.60 -1.38 1.00
CA MET A 22 -3.19 -0.10 1.27
C MET A 22 -3.35 0.11 2.78
N ALA A 23 -2.85 1.22 3.27
CA ALA A 23 -3.16 1.72 4.61
C ALA A 23 -4.40 2.61 4.54
N VAL A 24 -5.38 2.38 5.41
CA VAL A 24 -6.61 3.15 5.53
C VAL A 24 -6.62 3.84 6.90
N PHE A 25 -6.62 5.17 6.91
CA PHE A 25 -6.62 5.94 8.14
C PHE A 25 -8.05 6.16 8.63
N HIS A 26 -8.38 5.61 9.79
CA HIS A 26 -9.70 5.77 10.38
C HIS A 26 -9.89 7.23 10.85
N GLN A 27 -10.98 7.87 10.43
CA GLN A 27 -11.35 9.24 10.83
C GLN A 27 -10.40 10.37 10.38
N ARG A 28 -9.55 10.13 9.37
CA ARG A 28 -8.68 11.15 8.78
C ARG A 28 -8.99 11.28 7.31
N GLY A 29 -9.23 12.50 6.84
CA GLY A 29 -9.47 12.80 5.44
C GLY A 29 -8.19 13.21 4.71
N ALA A 30 -7.23 13.80 5.41
CA ALA A 30 -6.02 14.35 4.80
C ALA A 30 -4.77 14.17 5.67
N ILE A 31 -3.59 14.33 5.07
CA ILE A 31 -2.30 14.07 5.74
C ILE A 31 -2.05 15.08 6.86
N GLU A 32 -2.44 16.34 6.65
CA GLU A 32 -2.31 17.42 7.62
C GLU A 32 -3.15 17.24 8.89
N GLU A 33 -4.09 16.29 8.88
CA GLU A 33 -4.93 15.96 10.03
C GLU A 33 -4.27 14.92 10.95
N LEU A 34 -3.12 14.35 10.54
CA LEU A 34 -2.37 13.37 11.33
C LEU A 34 -1.51 14.07 12.38
N SER A 35 -1.61 13.60 13.62
CA SER A 35 -0.68 13.94 14.70
C SER A 35 0.66 13.24 14.53
N ASP A 36 1.70 13.77 15.18
CA ASP A 36 3.04 13.16 15.19
C ASP A 36 3.03 11.71 15.70
N ALA A 37 2.16 11.40 16.68
CA ALA A 37 1.98 10.05 17.18
C ALA A 37 1.40 9.11 16.12
N GLU A 38 0.41 9.57 15.35
CA GLU A 38 -0.18 8.79 14.25
C GLU A 38 0.82 8.58 13.12
N ILE A 39 1.62 9.59 12.80
CA ILE A 39 2.70 9.50 11.82
C ILE A 39 3.73 8.47 12.27
N ALA A 40 4.14 8.50 13.54
CA ALA A 40 5.10 7.55 14.09
C ALA A 40 4.59 6.10 14.04
N VAL A 41 3.32 5.87 14.41
CA VAL A 41 2.69 4.54 14.34
C VAL A 41 2.57 4.07 12.89
N PHE A 42 2.16 4.95 11.98
CA PHE A 42 2.12 4.64 10.54
C PHE A 42 3.51 4.27 10.03
N ALA A 43 4.53 5.08 10.31
CA ALA A 43 5.91 4.83 9.89
C ALA A 43 6.44 3.49 10.40
N ALA A 44 6.22 3.15 11.67
CA ALA A 44 6.61 1.86 12.23
C ALA A 44 5.95 0.68 11.49
N SER A 45 4.64 0.77 11.23
CA SER A 45 3.93 -0.27 10.48
C SER A 45 4.33 -0.32 9.00
N LEU A 46 4.62 0.83 8.38
CA LEU A 46 5.15 0.91 7.01
C LEU A 46 6.51 0.22 6.92
N THR A 47 7.38 0.39 7.91
CA THR A 47 8.66 -0.33 7.98
C THR A 47 8.44 -1.84 8.00
N GLN A 48 7.50 -2.35 8.79
CA GLN A 48 7.16 -3.79 8.81
C GLN A 48 6.69 -4.28 7.43
N VAL A 49 5.84 -3.51 6.76
CA VAL A 49 5.35 -3.81 5.40
C VAL A 49 6.50 -3.85 4.38
N VAL A 50 7.38 -2.84 4.40
CA VAL A 50 8.52 -2.76 3.48
C VAL A 50 9.54 -3.85 3.78
N SER A 51 9.79 -4.18 5.05
CA SER A 51 10.63 -5.31 5.46
C SER A 51 10.10 -6.63 4.93
N TYR A 52 8.79 -6.87 5.02
CA TYR A 52 8.17 -8.05 4.42
C TYR A 52 8.45 -8.13 2.91
N PHE A 53 8.31 -7.03 2.17
CA PHE A 53 8.64 -7.02 0.74
C PHE A 53 10.13 -7.26 0.48
N ALA A 54 11.01 -6.64 1.26
CA ALA A 54 12.45 -6.81 1.15
C ALA A 54 12.88 -8.27 1.40
N ASP A 55 12.34 -8.92 2.43
CA ASP A 55 12.58 -10.33 2.75
C ASP A 55 12.12 -11.28 1.62
N ASN A 56 11.19 -10.82 0.78
CA ASN A 56 10.70 -11.52 -0.41
C ASN A 56 11.40 -11.05 -1.71
N GLY A 57 12.53 -10.35 -1.61
CA GLY A 57 13.36 -9.94 -2.74
C GLY A 57 12.86 -8.69 -3.49
N LEU A 58 11.93 -7.94 -2.89
CA LEU A 58 11.36 -6.72 -3.48
C LEU A 58 11.87 -5.48 -2.72
N SER A 59 12.96 -4.90 -3.22
CA SER A 59 13.66 -3.77 -2.57
C SER A 59 13.21 -2.39 -3.03
N SER A 60 12.39 -2.30 -4.08
CA SER A 60 11.92 -1.04 -4.66
C SER A 60 10.40 -0.96 -4.55
N PHE A 61 9.87 0.24 -4.32
CA PHE A 61 8.43 0.46 -4.20
C PHE A 61 8.07 1.91 -4.55
N ASN A 62 6.79 2.12 -4.85
CA ASN A 62 6.15 3.43 -4.89
C ASN A 62 5.15 3.53 -3.73
N LEU A 63 5.06 4.71 -3.11
CA LEU A 63 4.06 5.04 -2.10
C LEU A 63 3.29 6.27 -2.58
N SER A 64 1.96 6.24 -2.48
CA SER A 64 1.11 7.39 -2.81
C SER A 64 0.00 7.54 -1.79
N PHE A 65 -0.34 8.80 -1.47
CA PHE A 65 -1.44 9.15 -0.59
C PHE A 65 -2.60 9.70 -1.40
N PHE A 66 -3.81 9.33 -1.01
CA PHE A 66 -5.07 9.73 -1.63
C PHE A 66 -5.93 10.41 -0.56
N PRO A 67 -5.75 11.73 -0.35
CA PRO A 67 -6.56 12.49 0.59
C PRO A 67 -7.96 12.77 0.03
N GLU A 68 -8.86 13.21 0.90
CA GLU A 68 -10.14 13.79 0.52
C GLU A 68 -9.90 15.08 -0.29
N GLN A 69 -10.78 15.35 -1.25
CA GLN A 69 -10.73 16.59 -2.01
C GLN A 69 -10.93 17.78 -1.05
N PRO A 70 -9.99 18.74 -0.96
CA PRO A 70 -10.05 19.81 0.04
C PRO A 70 -11.32 20.69 -0.05
N ALA A 71 -11.85 20.85 -1.26
CA ALA A 71 -13.07 21.63 -1.52
C ALA A 71 -14.36 20.90 -1.10
N GLU A 72 -14.30 19.60 -0.83
CA GLU A 72 -15.44 18.73 -0.57
C GLU A 72 -15.19 17.89 0.67
N LYS A 73 -14.87 18.53 1.82
CA LYS A 73 -14.74 17.87 3.13
C LYS A 73 -16.07 17.26 3.58
N SER A 74 -16.42 16.15 2.96
CA SER A 74 -17.68 15.43 3.09
C SER A 74 -17.64 14.38 4.19
N GLY A 75 -16.43 14.02 4.64
CA GLY A 75 -16.20 12.90 5.56
C GLY A 75 -16.46 11.53 4.94
N ARG A 76 -16.74 11.47 3.62
CA ARG A 76 -17.02 10.23 2.89
C ARG A 76 -15.76 9.57 2.37
N HIS A 77 -14.68 10.34 2.19
CA HIS A 77 -13.39 9.83 1.78
C HIS A 77 -12.45 9.74 2.98
N ARG A 78 -11.77 8.60 3.11
CA ARG A 78 -10.72 8.40 4.10
C ARG A 78 -9.39 8.57 3.43
N LEU A 79 -8.45 9.22 4.11
CA LEU A 79 -7.05 9.20 3.72
C LEU A 79 -6.63 7.74 3.58
N THR A 80 -6.08 7.44 2.41
CA THR A 80 -5.50 6.13 2.11
C THR A 80 -4.09 6.32 1.59
N ALA A 81 -3.21 5.39 1.94
CA ALA A 81 -1.87 5.31 1.35
C ALA A 81 -1.75 3.96 0.65
N ARG A 82 -1.31 3.95 -0.61
CA ARG A 82 -1.12 2.74 -1.40
C ARG A 82 0.37 2.53 -1.63
N LEU A 83 0.87 1.35 -1.26
CA LEU A 83 2.24 0.94 -1.49
C LEU A 83 2.26 -0.17 -2.54
N LEU A 84 3.04 0.06 -3.58
CA LEU A 84 3.17 -0.80 -4.75
C LEU A 84 4.63 -1.22 -4.89
N PRO A 85 4.99 -2.51 -4.68
CA PRO A 85 6.35 -2.98 -4.94
C PRO A 85 6.68 -2.86 -6.43
N ARG A 86 7.94 -2.55 -6.73
CA ARG A 86 8.49 -2.37 -8.08
C ARG A 86 9.63 -3.35 -8.30
N PHE A 87 9.64 -3.99 -9.45
CA PHE A 87 10.63 -5.01 -9.78
C PHE A 87 10.89 -5.09 -11.28
N TYR A 88 11.92 -5.84 -11.66
CA TYR A 88 12.11 -6.22 -13.04
C TYR A 88 11.50 -7.60 -13.30
N LEU A 89 10.69 -7.72 -14.35
CA LEU A 89 10.17 -9.02 -14.81
C LEU A 89 11.32 -9.94 -15.25
N ASN A 90 12.38 -9.36 -15.80
CA ASN A 90 13.61 -10.05 -16.13
C ASN A 90 14.80 -9.23 -15.59
N ASN A 91 15.46 -9.74 -14.55
CA ASN A 91 16.59 -9.06 -13.92
C ASN A 91 17.81 -8.93 -14.84
N SER A 92 18.07 -9.89 -15.74
CA SER A 92 19.22 -9.85 -16.65
C SER A 92 19.05 -8.80 -17.75
N LEU A 93 17.81 -8.50 -18.13
CA LEU A 93 17.47 -7.53 -19.16
C LEU A 93 16.93 -6.21 -18.60
N HIS A 94 16.82 -6.09 -17.28
CA HIS A 94 16.23 -4.94 -16.59
C HIS A 94 14.85 -4.53 -17.14
N VAL A 95 14.04 -5.52 -17.53
CA VAL A 95 12.70 -5.29 -18.08
C VAL A 95 11.77 -4.87 -16.96
N SER A 96 11.24 -3.65 -17.04
CA SER A 96 10.29 -3.07 -16.07
C SER A 96 9.04 -3.94 -15.90
N ASP A 97 8.48 -3.94 -14.69
CA ASP A 97 7.15 -4.48 -14.38
C ASP A 97 6.00 -3.71 -15.04
N ALA A 98 6.23 -2.48 -15.50
CA ALA A 98 5.28 -1.73 -16.31
C ALA A 98 5.29 -2.23 -17.76
N SER A 99 4.24 -2.93 -18.16
CA SER A 99 4.07 -3.49 -19.50
C SER A 99 3.04 -2.70 -20.33
N TYR A 100 2.87 -3.10 -21.58
CA TYR A 100 1.84 -2.51 -22.46
C TYR A 100 0.42 -2.67 -21.90
N LEU A 101 0.13 -3.70 -21.08
CA LEU A 101 -1.16 -3.88 -20.44
C LEU A 101 -1.52 -2.66 -19.58
N GLN A 102 -0.60 -2.25 -18.69
CA GLN A 102 -0.81 -1.09 -17.83
C GLN A 102 -0.71 0.23 -18.60
N LEU A 103 0.25 0.34 -19.54
CA LEU A 103 0.57 1.61 -20.20
C LEU A 103 -0.39 1.98 -21.34
N LEU A 104 -0.80 1.00 -22.14
CA LEU A 104 -1.62 1.25 -23.33
C LEU A 104 -3.08 0.82 -23.14
N LEU A 105 -3.32 -0.30 -22.45
CA LEU A 105 -4.68 -0.81 -22.25
C LEU A 105 -5.29 -0.38 -20.92
N GLN A 106 -4.49 0.22 -20.02
CA GLN A 106 -4.88 0.56 -18.66
C GLN A 106 -5.41 -0.65 -17.85
N GLU A 107 -4.98 -1.85 -18.23
CA GLU A 107 -5.42 -3.09 -17.61
C GLU A 107 -4.47 -3.45 -16.46
N ALA A 108 -5.05 -3.55 -15.26
CA ALA A 108 -4.36 -4.07 -14.11
C ALA A 108 -4.38 -5.60 -14.14
N PHE A 109 -3.26 -6.23 -13.78
CA PHE A 109 -3.24 -7.67 -13.53
C PHE A 109 -2.42 -7.95 -12.28
N CYS A 110 -2.75 -9.04 -11.61
CA CYS A 110 -2.03 -9.52 -10.44
C CYS A 110 -1.86 -11.03 -10.53
N MET A 111 -0.64 -11.51 -10.27
CA MET A 111 -0.31 -12.94 -10.27
C MET A 111 -0.53 -13.57 -8.89
N ARG A 112 -1.09 -12.82 -7.94
CA ARG A 112 -1.24 -13.22 -6.55
C ARG A 112 -2.61 -12.88 -6.00
N PHE A 113 -3.23 -13.82 -5.30
CA PHE A 113 -4.48 -13.55 -4.60
C PHE A 113 -4.25 -12.61 -3.41
N PRO A 114 -5.11 -11.60 -3.22
CA PRO A 114 -4.99 -10.66 -2.11
C PRO A 114 -5.13 -11.35 -0.75
N GLU A 115 -5.91 -12.42 -0.64
CA GLU A 115 -6.07 -13.23 0.58
C GLU A 115 -4.74 -13.88 0.98
N THR A 116 -3.98 -14.38 0.01
CA THR A 116 -2.65 -14.94 0.23
C THR A 116 -1.67 -13.88 0.72
N LEU A 117 -1.68 -12.68 0.10
CA LEU A 117 -0.87 -11.54 0.55
C LEU A 117 -1.22 -11.12 1.98
N ALA A 118 -2.51 -10.96 2.28
CA ALA A 118 -2.98 -10.61 3.61
C ALA A 118 -2.57 -11.65 4.67
N ALA A 119 -2.70 -12.95 4.36
CA ALA A 119 -2.30 -14.02 5.27
C ALA A 119 -0.80 -14.02 5.56
N GLN A 120 0.04 -13.79 4.55
CA GLN A 120 1.49 -13.77 4.68
C GLN A 120 2.01 -12.54 5.45
N MET A 121 1.36 -11.39 5.31
CA MET A 121 1.78 -10.16 5.99
C MET A 121 1.29 -10.04 7.42
N ARG A 122 0.20 -10.73 7.77
CA ARG A 122 -0.45 -10.64 9.07
C ARG A 122 0.54 -10.82 10.25
N PRO A 123 1.48 -11.80 10.25
CA PRO A 123 2.44 -11.96 11.34
C PRO A 123 3.35 -10.74 11.52
N ALA A 124 3.76 -10.07 10.44
CA ALA A 124 4.62 -8.89 10.50
C ALA A 124 3.93 -7.68 11.14
N LEU A 125 2.59 -7.59 11.01
CA LEU A 125 1.77 -6.49 11.51
C LEU A 125 1.11 -6.75 12.88
N GLN A 126 1.08 -8.01 13.33
CA GLN A 126 0.50 -8.42 14.62
C GLN A 126 1.49 -8.36 15.79
N ASN A 127 2.79 -8.24 15.53
CA ASN A 127 3.82 -8.05 16.58
C ASN A 127 3.81 -6.61 17.14
N ARG A 128 2.65 -6.17 17.64
CA ARG A 128 2.46 -4.90 18.36
C ARG A 128 2.57 -5.13 19.87
#